data_AF-A0AAW4QHA1-F1
#
_entry.id   AF-A0AAW4QHA1-F1
#
_cell.length_a   1.000
_cell.length_b   1.000
_cell.length_c   1.000
_cell.angle_alpha   90.00
_cell.angle_beta   90.00
_cell.angle_gamma   90.00
#
_symmetry.space_group_name_H-M   'P 1'
#
loop_
_entity.id
_entity.type
_entity.pdbx_description
1 polymer ?
#
loop_
_entity_poly.entity_id
_entity_poly.type
_entity_poly.pdbx_seq_one_letter_code
_entity_poly.pdbx_strand_id
1 'polypeptide(L)' 'MGELYKPGEDNKPKGTYKEVGPRGGNVQGGREVKIDPGDRLPPTSQKGNKWTKK' A
#
# COMPACT_ATOMS: atom_id res chain seq x y z
N MET A 1 2.13 11.97 -9.76
CA MET A 1 2.94 10.97 -9.02
C MET A 1 2.05 10.39 -7.96
N GLY A 2 1.67 9.10 -8.06
CA GLY A 2 0.85 8.48 -7.02
C GLY A 2 1.59 8.48 -5.69
N GLU A 3 0.91 8.86 -4.61
CA GLU A 3 1.47 8.78 -3.27
C GLU A 3 1.78 7.32 -2.93
N LEU A 4 3.05 7.06 -2.59
CA LEU A 4 3.52 5.75 -2.17
C LEU A 4 3.56 5.70 -0.65
N TYR A 5 2.65 4.95 -0.07
CA TYR A 5 2.50 4.78 1.37
C TYR A 5 3.35 3.61 1.87
N LYS A 6 3.97 3.76 3.03
CA LYS A 6 4.71 2.70 3.69
C LYS A 6 3.74 1.71 4.35
N PRO A 7 4.11 0.42 4.43
CA PRO A 7 3.39 -0.51 5.29
C PRO A 7 3.41 -0.02 6.74
N GLY A 8 2.31 -0.21 7.45
CA GLY A 8 2.17 0.24 8.82
C GLY A 8 1.91 1.75 8.96
N GLU A 9 1.58 2.47 7.88
CA GLU A 9 1.03 3.82 8.04
C GLU A 9 -0.46 3.74 8.40
N ASP A 10 -0.84 4.49 9.43
CA ASP A 10 -2.21 4.72 9.88
C ASP A 10 -2.76 6.06 9.34
N ASN A 11 -4.03 6.35 9.63
CA ASN A 11 -4.71 7.59 9.23
C ASN A 11 -4.74 7.84 7.71
N LYS A 12 -4.76 6.77 6.91
CA LYS A 12 -4.84 6.85 5.46
C LYS A 12 -6.28 6.93 4.96
N PRO A 13 -6.52 7.58 3.81
CA PRO A 13 -7.86 7.68 3.27
C PRO A 13 -8.40 6.28 2.97
N LYS A 14 -9.65 6.04 3.36
CA LYS A 14 -10.32 4.77 3.04
C LYS A 14 -10.29 4.48 1.55
N GLY A 15 -10.16 3.21 1.21
CA GLY A 15 -10.13 2.77 -0.18
C GLY A 15 -9.27 1.54 -0.39
N THR A 16 -9.10 1.20 -1.67
CA THR A 16 -8.30 0.05 -2.08
C THR A 16 -6.87 0.49 -2.35
N TYR A 17 -5.92 -0.24 -1.78
CA TYR A 17 -4.49 -0.05 -1.93
C TYR A 17 -3.90 -1.27 -2.61
N LYS A 18 -3.01 -1.03 -3.55
CA LYS A 18 -2.26 -2.05 -4.25
C LYS A 18 -0.79 -1.99 -3.85
N GLU A 19 -0.21 -3.15 -3.58
CA GLU A 19 1.20 -3.28 -3.30
C GLU A 19 2.01 -2.99 -4.57
N VAL A 20 2.99 -2.12 -4.42
CA VAL A 20 3.93 -1.70 -5.45
C VAL A 20 5.35 -1.77 -4.89
N GLY A 21 6.34 -1.80 -5.78
CA GLY A 21 7.73 -1.88 -5.41
C GLY A 21 8.18 -0.63 -4.66
N PRO A 22 9.41 -0.61 -4.12
CA PRO A 22 9.97 0.52 -3.37
C PRO A 22 9.93 1.87 -4.10
N ARG A 23 9.89 1.82 -5.43
CA ARG A 23 9.83 2.99 -6.33
C ARG A 23 8.50 3.13 -7.07
N GLY A 24 7.46 2.39 -6.69
CA GLY A 24 6.15 2.43 -7.36
C GLY A 24 6.03 1.54 -8.61
N GLY A 25 6.97 0.61 -8.81
CA GLY A 25 6.86 -0.40 -9.87
C GLY A 25 5.78 -1.44 -9.57
N ASN A 26 5.25 -2.10 -10.59
CA ASN A 26 4.29 -3.19 -10.39
C ASN A 26 4.98 -4.40 -9.73
N VAL A 27 4.40 -4.93 -8.66
CA VAL A 27 4.87 -6.17 -8.03
C VAL A 27 4.03 -7.31 -8.61
N GLN A 28 4.69 -8.30 -9.20
CA GLN A 28 4.02 -9.50 -9.69
C GLN A 28 3.47 -10.28 -8.49
N GLY A 29 2.16 -10.48 -8.44
CA GLY A 29 1.49 -11.06 -7.26
C GLY A 29 1.37 -10.10 -6.07
N GLY A 30 1.50 -8.78 -6.31
CA GLY A 30 1.32 -7.76 -5.27
C GLY A 30 -0.07 -7.84 -4.65
N ARG A 31 -0.14 -7.73 -3.33
CA ARG A 31 -1.41 -7.74 -2.59
C ARG A 31 -2.27 -6.53 -2.94
N GLU A 32 -3.58 -6.72 -2.93
CA GLU A 32 -4.56 -5.64 -2.95
C GLU A 32 -5.38 -5.72 -1.66
N VAL A 33 -5.43 -4.61 -0.92
CA VAL A 33 -6.09 -4.54 0.38
C VAL A 33 -7.02 -3.35 0.40
N LYS A 34 -8.18 -3.51 1.01
CA LYS A 34 -9.11 -2.41 1.26
C LYS A 34 -8.97 -2.02 2.72
N ILE A 35 -8.64 -0.75 2.97
CA ILE A 35 -8.59 -0.19 4.32
C ILE A 35 -9.72 0.81 4.51
N ASP A 36 -10.16 0.90 5.75
CA ASP A 36 -11.17 1.84 6.21
C ASP A 36 -10.51 3.01 6.97
N PRO A 37 -11.21 4.13 7.19
CA PRO A 37 -10.59 5.29 7.83
C PRO A 37 -10.27 4.97 9.29
N GLY A 38 -9.02 5.18 9.69
CA GLY A 38 -8.50 4.79 11.00
C GLY A 38 -7.83 3.40 11.01
N ASP A 39 -7.96 2.63 9.92
CA ASP A 39 -7.26 1.36 9.77
C ASP A 39 -5.80 1.58 9.33
N ARG A 40 -4.94 0.60 9.62
CA ARG A 40 -3.50 0.67 9.36
C ARG A 40 -3.16 -0.14 8.12
N LEU A 41 -2.36 0.43 7.22
CA LEU A 41 -1.89 -0.31 6.04
C LEU A 41 -1.14 -1.57 6.48
N PRO A 42 -1.54 -2.76 5.98
CA PRO A 42 -0.90 -4.00 6.38
C PRO A 42 0.56 -4.06 5.92
N PRO A 43 1.38 -4.93 6.52
CA PRO A 43 2.73 -5.19 6.02
C PRO A 43 2.68 -5.68 4.57
N THR A 44 3.62 -5.21 3.77
CA THR A 44 3.81 -5.66 2.39
C THR A 44 4.53 -7.01 2.35
N SER A 45 4.38 -7.71 1.23
CA SER A 45 4.88 -9.07 1.02
C SER A 45 6.41 -9.14 0.99
N GLN A 46 7.07 -8.07 0.51
CA GLN A 46 8.53 -7.94 0.54
C GLN A 46 8.96 -6.64 1.21
N LYS A 47 10.09 -6.70 1.92
CA LYS A 47 10.69 -5.54 2.58
C LYS A 47 11.02 -4.45 1.55
N GLY A 48 10.52 -3.25 1.79
CA GLY A 48 10.71 -2.10 0.92
C GLY A 48 9.57 -1.84 -0.06
N ASN A 49 8.66 -2.81 -0.26
CA ASN A 49 7.44 -2.57 -1.01
C ASN A 49 6.57 -1.53 -0.28
N LYS A 50 5.79 -0.81 -1.08
CA LYS A 50 4.91 0.27 -0.66
C LYS A 50 3.49 -0.02 -1.14
N TRP A 51 2.56 0.81 -0.69
CA TRP A 51 1.17 0.79 -1.12
C TRP A 51 0.91 2.01 -1.99
N THR A 52 0.19 1.83 -3.09
CA THR A 52 -0.41 2.93 -3.84
C THR A 52 -1.91 2.84 -3.72
N LYS A 53 -2.58 3.99 -3.56
CA LYS A 53 -4.03 4.03 -3.68
C LYS A 53 -4.42 3.75 -5.13
N LYS A 54 -5.40 2.87 -5.33
CA LYS A 54 -6.00 2.57 -6.63
C LYS A 54 -7.17 3.51 -6.89
#